data_AF-A0A3Q3D213-F1
#
_entry.id   AF-A0A3Q3D213-F1
#
_cell.length_a   1.000
_cell.length_b   1.000
_cell.length_c   1.000
_cell.angle_alpha   90.00
_cell.angle_beta   90.00
_cell.angle_gamma   90.00
#
_symmetry.space_group_name_H-M   'P 1'
#
loop_
_entity.id
_entity.type
_entity.pdbx_description
1 polymer ?
#
loop_
_entity_poly.entity_id
_entity_poly.type
_entity_poly.pdbx_seq_one_letter_code
_entity_poly.pdbx_strand_id
1 'polypeptide(L)'
;MKVVALISGGKDSCYNMMQCVAAGHHIVALANLRPAHKDELDSYMYQTVGHQAIELYAEAMDVPLYRRTIQGSSLDTGRDYRETDGDEVEDLYQLLSLVKEKEGVDAVSVGAILSDYQRVRVENVCLRLGLQPLAYLWRRDQELLLSEMISSDVHAILIKVAAFGLDPDKHLGKSLAEMAPYLKQLSQKYGVHICGEGGEYETLTLDCPLFKKRLVIDASETVIHSADAFAPVGYLRFTAMHTVSKASDVVARAVARARCPCQNAIDKMTEEAEYADGAGDDHHHQRQFTSDADLNMPPSCSSRTSRGYQWISGINGLLSQDPGIQGQTAAAFVLLKSKQRTRISAMMDIVLVHMYVRNMEDFGPLNGVYKNHFATNPPARVCVQASLPAGHLLQMDCLLHKWTEPATEDCFHRREALHVQSLSHWAPANIGPYSQALRVRRLHFDHTLRKCGSDGVLW
;
A
#
# COMPACT_ATOMS: atom_id res chain seq x y z
N MET A 1 8.91 -11.14 -11.27
CA MET A 1 8.21 -11.92 -10.23
C MET A 1 7.08 -12.70 -10.86
N LYS A 2 6.80 -13.89 -10.32
CA LYS A 2 5.57 -14.64 -10.54
C LYS A 2 4.47 -14.06 -9.66
N VAL A 3 3.32 -13.74 -10.24
CA VAL A 3 2.25 -12.98 -9.58
C VAL A 3 0.96 -13.78 -9.57
N VAL A 4 0.33 -13.87 -8.40
CA VAL A 4 -1.10 -14.19 -8.29
C VAL A 4 -1.90 -12.89 -8.34
N ALA A 5 -2.96 -12.85 -9.15
CA ALA A 5 -3.84 -11.70 -9.20
C ALA A 5 -5.10 -11.92 -8.36
N LEU A 6 -5.35 -11.02 -7.42
CA LEU A 6 -6.64 -10.93 -6.74
C LEU A 6 -7.64 -10.29 -7.71
N ILE A 7 -8.66 -11.07 -8.08
CA ILE A 7 -9.68 -10.64 -9.03
C ILE A 7 -11.07 -10.59 -8.41
N SER A 8 -11.82 -9.57 -8.78
CA SER A 8 -13.25 -9.43 -8.50
C SER A 8 -14.12 -9.47 -9.76
N GLY A 9 -13.50 -9.53 -10.94
CA GLY A 9 -14.16 -9.31 -12.24
C GLY A 9 -14.18 -7.83 -12.66
N GLY A 10 -13.97 -6.91 -11.73
CA GLY A 10 -14.00 -5.47 -12.01
C GLY A 10 -12.84 -4.96 -12.86
N LYS A 11 -13.05 -3.75 -13.41
CA LYS A 11 -12.09 -2.98 -14.20
C LYS A 11 -10.74 -2.79 -13.49
N ASP A 12 -10.76 -2.59 -12.17
CA ASP A 12 -9.57 -2.22 -11.40
C ASP A 12 -8.61 -3.40 -11.26
N SER A 13 -9.16 -4.60 -11.00
CA SER A 13 -8.37 -5.82 -10.96
C SER A 13 -7.72 -6.13 -12.30
N CYS A 14 -8.46 -5.96 -13.41
CA CYS A 14 -7.94 -6.19 -14.77
C CYS A 14 -6.86 -5.19 -15.14
N TYR A 15 -7.09 -3.90 -14.88
CA TYR A 15 -6.13 -2.86 -15.21
C TYR A 15 -4.86 -2.97 -14.35
N ASN A 16 -4.97 -3.32 -13.06
CA ASN A 16 -3.79 -3.54 -12.23
C ASN A 16 -2.96 -4.75 -12.69
N MET A 17 -3.59 -5.83 -13.17
CA MET A 17 -2.87 -6.92 -13.83
C MET A 17 -2.11 -6.43 -15.07
N MET A 18 -2.72 -5.57 -15.88
CA MET A 18 -2.05 -4.97 -17.04
C MET A 18 -0.83 -4.14 -16.63
N GLN A 19 -0.91 -3.38 -15.54
CA GLN A 19 0.23 -2.65 -14.99
C GLN A 19 1.33 -3.60 -14.49
N CYS A 20 0.97 -4.73 -13.85
CA CYS A 20 1.94 -5.74 -13.45
C CYS A 20 2.71 -6.30 -14.65
N VAL A 21 2.01 -6.61 -15.75
CA VAL A 21 2.65 -7.10 -16.99
C VAL A 21 3.52 -6.02 -17.62
N ALA A 22 3.06 -4.76 -17.68
CA ALA A 22 3.86 -3.64 -18.18
C ALA A 22 5.13 -3.37 -17.35
N ALA A 23 5.09 -3.68 -16.05
CA ALA A 23 6.25 -3.65 -15.15
C ALA A 23 7.19 -4.87 -15.30
N GLY A 24 6.89 -5.81 -16.21
CA GLY A 24 7.72 -6.99 -16.46
C GLY A 24 7.43 -8.16 -15.51
N HIS A 25 6.27 -8.19 -14.87
CA HIS A 25 5.82 -9.31 -14.05
C HIS A 25 4.95 -10.28 -14.84
N HIS A 26 4.87 -11.53 -14.38
CA HIS A 26 4.11 -12.58 -15.04
C HIS A 26 2.94 -13.00 -14.17
N ILE A 27 1.71 -12.82 -14.65
CA ILE A 27 0.51 -13.35 -13.99
C ILE A 27 0.47 -14.85 -14.24
N VAL A 28 0.56 -15.65 -13.18
CA VAL A 28 0.60 -17.12 -13.27
C VAL A 28 -0.65 -17.79 -12.68
N ALA A 29 -1.42 -17.06 -11.87
CA ALA A 29 -2.63 -17.58 -11.25
C ALA A 29 -3.60 -16.44 -10.91
N LEU A 30 -4.87 -16.79 -10.82
CA LEU A 30 -5.95 -15.92 -10.35
C LEU A 30 -6.43 -16.41 -8.98
N ALA A 31 -6.78 -15.49 -8.11
CA ALA A 31 -7.33 -15.78 -6.80
C ALA A 31 -8.58 -14.92 -6.55
N ASN A 32 -9.64 -15.55 -6.05
CA ASN A 32 -10.90 -14.89 -5.76
C ASN A 32 -11.52 -15.45 -4.47
N LEU A 33 -11.98 -14.55 -3.60
CA LEU A 33 -12.86 -14.91 -2.50
C LEU A 33 -14.31 -14.76 -2.96
N ARG A 34 -15.13 -15.78 -2.71
CA ARG A 34 -16.54 -15.83 -3.15
C ARG A 34 -17.49 -15.91 -1.96
N PRO A 35 -18.69 -15.36 -2.08
CA PRO A 35 -19.71 -15.53 -1.05
C PRO A 35 -20.20 -16.99 -0.98
N ALA A 36 -20.73 -17.41 0.17
CA ALA A 36 -21.25 -18.77 0.35
C ALA A 36 -22.64 -18.99 -0.28
N HIS A 37 -23.57 -18.06 -0.05
CA HIS A 37 -25.00 -18.30 -0.31
C HIS A 37 -25.76 -17.10 -0.94
N LYS A 38 -25.16 -15.91 -1.02
CA LYS A 38 -25.81 -14.70 -1.56
C LYS A 38 -24.89 -14.06 -2.59
N ASP A 39 -25.47 -13.50 -3.65
CA ASP A 39 -24.69 -12.81 -4.69
C ASP A 39 -24.10 -11.48 -4.22
N GLU A 40 -24.79 -10.80 -3.31
CA GLU A 40 -24.36 -9.52 -2.75
C GLU A 40 -24.16 -9.67 -1.23
N LEU A 41 -22.94 -9.37 -0.81
CA LEU A 41 -22.58 -9.15 0.58
C LEU A 41 -22.20 -7.67 0.73
N ASP A 42 -22.61 -7.05 1.83
CA ASP A 42 -22.09 -5.74 2.27
C ASP A 42 -20.67 -5.90 2.85
N SER A 43 -19.74 -6.47 2.06
CA SER A 43 -18.32 -6.58 2.44
C SER A 43 -17.60 -5.30 2.08
N TYR A 44 -16.83 -4.77 3.04
CA TYR A 44 -15.93 -3.64 2.81
C TYR A 44 -14.74 -3.99 1.91
N MET A 45 -14.43 -5.29 1.77
CA MET A 45 -13.24 -5.76 1.10
C MET A 45 -13.53 -6.24 -0.32
N TYR A 46 -14.57 -7.06 -0.51
CA TYR A 46 -14.75 -7.81 -1.75
C TYR A 46 -16.01 -7.40 -2.52
N GLN A 47 -15.84 -7.11 -3.81
CA GLN A 47 -16.94 -7.15 -4.77
C GLN A 47 -17.45 -8.59 -4.89
N THR A 48 -18.74 -8.76 -4.67
CA THR A 48 -19.42 -10.07 -4.73
C THR A 48 -20.37 -10.18 -5.92
N VAL A 49 -20.88 -9.04 -6.42
CA VAL A 49 -21.69 -9.01 -7.63
C VAL A 49 -20.84 -9.39 -8.85
N GLY A 50 -21.42 -10.23 -9.71
CA GLY A 50 -20.74 -10.76 -10.90
C GLY A 50 -19.84 -11.95 -10.62
N HIS A 51 -19.85 -12.53 -9.41
CA HIS A 51 -19.02 -13.69 -9.07
C HIS A 51 -19.26 -14.92 -9.96
N GLN A 52 -20.41 -14.99 -10.66
CA GLN A 52 -20.75 -16.04 -11.63
C GLN A 52 -19.81 -16.03 -12.84
N ALA A 53 -19.26 -14.86 -13.21
CA ALA A 53 -18.39 -14.71 -14.38
C ALA A 53 -16.92 -15.06 -14.09
N ILE A 54 -16.53 -15.19 -12.82
CA ILE A 54 -15.12 -15.31 -12.42
C ILE A 54 -14.47 -16.60 -12.93
N GLU A 55 -15.24 -17.69 -13.05
CA GLU A 55 -14.71 -18.94 -13.59
C GLU A 55 -14.31 -18.81 -15.07
N LEU A 56 -15.00 -17.96 -15.81
CA LEU A 56 -14.66 -17.67 -17.21
C LEU A 56 -13.35 -16.88 -17.34
N TYR A 57 -12.88 -16.19 -16.30
CA TYR A 57 -11.60 -15.49 -16.35
C TYR A 57 -10.41 -16.45 -16.43
N ALA A 58 -10.53 -17.61 -15.78
CA ALA A 58 -9.52 -18.67 -15.87
C ALA A 58 -9.36 -19.14 -17.31
N GLU A 59 -10.49 -19.37 -17.99
CA GLU A 59 -10.52 -19.77 -19.40
C GLU A 59 -10.07 -18.63 -20.33
N ALA A 60 -10.49 -17.41 -20.03
CA ALA A 60 -10.17 -16.22 -20.82
C ALA A 60 -8.68 -15.90 -20.79
N MET A 61 -8.03 -15.98 -19.63
CA MET A 61 -6.60 -15.71 -19.47
C MET A 61 -5.72 -16.94 -19.67
N ASP A 62 -6.30 -18.13 -19.66
CA ASP A 62 -5.59 -19.41 -19.75
C ASP A 62 -4.54 -19.58 -18.62
N VAL A 63 -5.02 -19.38 -17.38
CA VAL A 63 -4.26 -19.52 -16.13
C VAL A 63 -5.12 -20.17 -15.04
N PRO A 64 -4.54 -20.89 -14.07
CA PRO A 64 -5.29 -21.50 -12.98
C PRO A 64 -6.02 -20.46 -12.12
N LEU A 65 -7.22 -20.81 -11.67
CA LEU A 65 -8.04 -20.01 -10.76
C LEU A 65 -8.23 -20.74 -9.44
N TYR A 66 -7.93 -20.03 -8.36
CA TYR A 66 -8.12 -20.47 -6.99
C TYR A 66 -9.26 -19.68 -6.36
N ARG A 67 -10.32 -20.39 -5.98
CA ARG A 67 -11.46 -19.78 -5.27
C ARG A 67 -11.56 -20.34 -3.86
N ARG A 68 -11.82 -19.46 -2.91
CA ARG A 68 -12.18 -19.84 -1.54
C ARG A 68 -13.48 -19.16 -1.15
N THR A 69 -14.34 -19.88 -0.44
CA THR A 69 -15.59 -19.31 0.10
C THR A 69 -15.26 -18.50 1.35
N ILE A 70 -15.78 -17.28 1.46
CA ILE A 70 -15.66 -16.44 2.64
C ILE A 70 -16.43 -17.09 3.78
N GLN A 71 -15.74 -17.39 4.88
CA GLN A 71 -16.30 -17.93 6.12
C GLN A 71 -16.31 -16.87 7.23
N GLY A 72 -15.30 -16.00 7.25
CA GLY A 72 -15.20 -14.90 8.20
C GLY A 72 -16.12 -13.72 7.88
N SER A 73 -16.10 -12.72 8.74
CA SER A 73 -16.78 -11.44 8.56
C SER A 73 -15.82 -10.26 8.80
N SER A 74 -16.20 -9.03 8.47
CA SER A 74 -15.38 -7.85 8.73
C SER A 74 -15.40 -7.51 10.23
N LEU A 75 -14.46 -8.06 11.01
CA LEU A 75 -14.39 -7.91 12.48
C LEU A 75 -13.45 -6.78 12.87
N ASP A 76 -12.20 -6.83 12.43
CA ASP A 76 -11.27 -5.71 12.60
C ASP A 76 -11.51 -4.72 11.47
N THR A 77 -12.27 -3.67 11.74
CA THR A 77 -12.57 -2.59 10.79
C THR A 77 -11.67 -1.37 10.98
N GLY A 78 -10.59 -1.51 11.75
CA GLY A 78 -9.62 -0.46 11.99
C GLY A 78 -8.89 0.01 10.73
N ARG A 79 -8.20 1.15 10.86
CA ARG A 79 -7.29 1.68 9.83
C ARG A 79 -6.13 0.72 9.56
N ASP A 80 -5.65 0.10 10.64
CA ASP A 80 -4.66 -0.96 10.62
C ASP A 80 -5.36 -2.29 10.78
N TYR A 81 -4.73 -3.36 10.29
CA TYR A 81 -5.23 -4.72 10.52
C TYR A 81 -4.35 -5.46 11.51
N ARG A 82 -4.99 -6.15 12.45
CA ARG A 82 -4.38 -7.17 13.32
C ARG A 82 -5.03 -8.50 13.03
N GLU A 83 -4.21 -9.55 13.03
CA GLU A 83 -4.69 -10.92 12.91
C GLU A 83 -5.82 -11.16 13.91
N THR A 84 -7.00 -11.43 13.37
CA THR A 84 -8.25 -11.52 14.12
C THR A 84 -8.95 -12.80 13.70
N ASP A 85 -9.12 -13.71 14.66
CA ASP A 85 -9.77 -14.99 14.40
C ASP A 85 -11.22 -14.78 13.93
N GLY A 86 -11.62 -15.51 12.89
CA GLY A 86 -12.93 -15.36 12.25
C GLY A 86 -13.09 -14.14 11.32
N ASP A 87 -12.03 -13.37 11.06
CA ASP A 87 -12.10 -12.24 10.13
C ASP A 87 -11.91 -12.69 8.66
N GLU A 88 -12.61 -12.03 7.72
CA GLU A 88 -12.53 -12.33 6.28
C GLU A 88 -11.13 -12.15 5.66
N VAL A 89 -10.23 -11.43 6.33
CA VAL A 89 -8.82 -11.30 5.92
C VAL A 89 -8.04 -12.60 6.16
N GLU A 90 -8.43 -13.43 7.13
CA GLU A 90 -7.76 -14.72 7.35
C GLU A 90 -8.16 -15.76 6.29
N ASP A 91 -9.35 -15.63 5.68
CA ASP A 91 -9.70 -16.39 4.48
C ASP A 91 -8.79 -16.02 3.30
N LEU A 92 -8.45 -14.74 3.15
CA LEU A 92 -7.49 -14.27 2.14
C LEU A 92 -6.09 -14.85 2.40
N TYR A 93 -5.65 -14.86 3.67
CA TYR A 93 -4.38 -15.48 4.06
C TYR A 93 -4.33 -16.95 3.64
N GLN A 94 -5.36 -17.72 3.96
CA GLN A 94 -5.41 -19.14 3.61
C GLN A 94 -5.43 -19.38 2.09
N LEU A 95 -6.17 -18.54 1.35
CA LEU A 95 -6.20 -18.61 -0.11
C LEU A 95 -4.82 -18.31 -0.71
N LEU A 96 -4.17 -17.22 -0.31
CA LEU A 96 -2.86 -16.84 -0.84
C LEU A 96 -1.75 -17.80 -0.42
N SER A 97 -1.83 -18.38 0.78
CA SER A 97 -0.93 -19.44 1.23
C SER A 97 -1.00 -20.66 0.31
N LEU A 98 -2.21 -21.11 -0.03
CA LEU A 98 -2.43 -22.21 -0.97
C LEU A 98 -1.86 -21.91 -2.36
N VAL A 99 -2.09 -20.70 -2.90
CA VAL A 99 -1.55 -20.32 -4.21
C VAL A 99 -0.02 -20.24 -4.18
N LYS A 100 0.56 -19.72 -3.09
CA LYS A 100 2.01 -19.68 -2.91
C LYS A 100 2.61 -21.09 -2.92
N GLU A 101 2.01 -22.02 -2.20
CA GLU A 101 2.46 -23.42 -2.16
C GLU A 101 2.40 -24.09 -3.53
N LYS A 102 1.29 -23.90 -4.27
CA LYS A 102 1.07 -24.59 -5.55
C LYS A 102 1.80 -23.97 -6.74
N GLU A 103 1.86 -22.64 -6.81
CA GLU A 103 2.35 -21.91 -7.99
C GLU A 103 3.73 -21.26 -7.77
N GLY A 104 4.21 -21.21 -6.52
CA GLY A 104 5.48 -20.58 -6.16
C GLY A 104 5.50 -19.09 -6.52
N VAL A 105 4.42 -18.36 -6.18
CA VAL A 105 4.32 -16.91 -6.45
C VAL A 105 5.19 -16.10 -5.49
N ASP A 106 5.72 -14.97 -6.01
CA ASP A 106 6.53 -14.02 -5.25
C ASP A 106 5.71 -12.79 -4.83
N ALA A 107 4.60 -12.53 -5.53
CA ALA A 107 3.89 -11.26 -5.44
C ALA A 107 2.37 -11.40 -5.66
N VAL A 108 1.63 -10.42 -5.17
CA VAL A 108 0.15 -10.36 -5.24
C VAL A 108 -0.28 -9.06 -5.93
N SER A 109 -1.02 -9.17 -7.02
CA SER A 109 -1.65 -8.03 -7.70
C SER A 109 -2.97 -7.67 -7.03
N VAL A 110 -3.16 -6.40 -6.67
CA VAL A 110 -4.38 -5.86 -6.03
C VAL A 110 -4.86 -4.57 -6.71
N GLY A 111 -6.12 -4.55 -7.13
CA GLY A 111 -6.74 -3.42 -7.84
C GLY A 111 -7.32 -2.32 -6.95
N ALA A 112 -6.74 -2.03 -5.78
CA ALA A 112 -7.23 -0.96 -4.90
C ALA A 112 -6.80 0.42 -5.41
N ILE A 113 -7.75 1.36 -5.61
CA ILE A 113 -7.45 2.73 -6.04
C ILE A 113 -7.38 3.67 -4.83
N LEU A 114 -8.47 3.90 -4.11
CA LEU A 114 -8.47 4.86 -3.00
C LEU A 114 -8.45 4.21 -1.62
N SER A 115 -9.04 3.01 -1.50
CA SER A 115 -9.25 2.33 -0.22
C SER A 115 -7.95 1.93 0.48
N ASP A 116 -7.60 2.67 1.55
CA ASP A 116 -6.57 2.26 2.51
C ASP A 116 -6.94 0.98 3.25
N TYR A 117 -8.23 0.75 3.49
CA TYR A 117 -8.75 -0.43 4.17
C TYR A 117 -8.35 -1.73 3.45
N GLN A 118 -8.60 -1.79 2.14
CA GLN A 118 -8.27 -2.94 1.30
C GLN A 118 -6.75 -3.12 1.18
N ARG A 119 -6.01 -2.03 0.89
CA ARG A 119 -4.56 -2.09 0.72
C ARG A 119 -3.86 -2.60 1.97
N VAL A 120 -4.17 -2.07 3.14
CA VAL A 120 -3.49 -2.43 4.40
C VAL A 120 -3.72 -3.90 4.77
N ARG A 121 -4.91 -4.44 4.50
CA ARG A 121 -5.22 -5.86 4.75
C ARG A 121 -4.45 -6.79 3.80
N VAL A 122 -4.38 -6.44 2.51
CA VAL A 122 -3.57 -7.19 1.54
C VAL A 122 -2.08 -7.11 1.87
N GLU A 123 -1.57 -5.91 2.23
CA GLU A 123 -0.18 -5.74 2.66
C GLU A 123 0.14 -6.57 3.91
N ASN A 124 -0.77 -6.64 4.88
CA ASN A 124 -0.60 -7.47 6.08
C ASN A 124 -0.48 -8.96 5.74
N VAL A 125 -1.38 -9.49 4.92
CA VAL A 125 -1.34 -10.89 4.47
C VAL A 125 -0.06 -11.17 3.68
N CYS A 126 0.32 -10.27 2.77
CA CYS A 126 1.54 -10.40 1.99
C CYS A 126 2.79 -10.41 2.88
N LEU A 127 2.86 -9.54 3.89
CA LEU A 127 3.96 -9.51 4.85
C LEU A 127 4.11 -10.83 5.60
N ARG A 128 2.99 -11.40 6.10
CA ARG A 128 2.98 -12.69 6.81
C ARG A 128 3.39 -13.86 5.91
N LEU A 129 3.06 -13.79 4.63
CA LEU A 129 3.42 -14.80 3.63
C LEU A 129 4.76 -14.52 2.94
N GLY A 130 5.45 -13.42 3.22
CA GLY A 130 6.66 -13.02 2.49
C GLY A 130 6.43 -12.87 0.98
N LEU A 131 5.32 -12.23 0.61
CA LEU A 131 4.95 -11.87 -0.76
C LEU A 131 5.06 -10.35 -0.96
N GLN A 132 5.34 -9.91 -2.18
CA GLN A 132 5.34 -8.48 -2.54
C GLN A 132 3.94 -8.03 -3.03
N PRO A 133 3.26 -7.11 -2.34
CA PRO A 133 2.02 -6.53 -2.85
C PRO A 133 2.29 -5.54 -4.00
N LEU A 134 1.47 -5.60 -5.05
CA LEU A 134 1.54 -4.78 -6.26
C LEU A 134 0.22 -4.01 -6.43
N ALA A 135 0.21 -2.74 -6.01
CA ALA A 135 -0.97 -1.87 -5.96
C ALA A 135 -0.74 -0.61 -6.83
N TYR A 136 -0.53 -0.80 -8.14
CA TYR A 136 -0.14 0.27 -9.07
C TYR A 136 -1.17 1.38 -9.20
N LEU A 137 -2.44 1.10 -8.92
CA LEU A 137 -3.53 2.07 -9.04
C LEU A 137 -3.70 2.94 -7.78
N TRP A 138 -3.07 2.56 -6.67
CA TRP A 138 -3.35 3.18 -5.38
C TRP A 138 -2.99 4.67 -5.38
N ARG A 139 -3.95 5.50 -4.93
CA ARG A 139 -3.93 6.98 -4.87
C ARG A 139 -3.65 7.71 -6.19
N ARG A 140 -3.79 7.04 -7.34
CA ARG A 140 -3.77 7.73 -8.63
C ARG A 140 -5.05 8.54 -8.85
N ASP A 141 -4.95 9.56 -9.71
CA ASP A 141 -6.09 10.37 -10.12
C ASP A 141 -7.14 9.51 -10.83
N GLN A 142 -8.39 9.58 -10.36
CA GLN A 142 -9.47 8.70 -10.83
C GLN A 142 -9.92 9.02 -12.26
N GLU A 143 -9.94 10.31 -12.65
CA GLU A 143 -10.36 10.70 -13.99
C GLU A 143 -9.36 10.21 -15.05
N LEU A 144 -8.07 10.40 -14.76
CA LEU A 144 -6.98 9.88 -15.58
C LEU A 144 -7.02 8.35 -15.62
N LEU A 145 -7.18 7.68 -14.48
CA LEU A 145 -7.29 6.22 -14.43
C LEU A 145 -8.41 5.68 -15.29
N LEU A 146 -9.63 6.24 -15.18
CA LEU A 146 -10.77 5.79 -15.96
C LEU A 146 -10.50 5.96 -17.47
N SER A 147 -9.92 7.11 -17.84
CA SER A 147 -9.55 7.40 -19.24
C SER A 147 -8.48 6.46 -19.76
N GLU A 148 -7.49 6.12 -18.94
CA GLU A 148 -6.44 5.15 -19.28
C GLU A 148 -6.99 3.73 -19.42
N MET A 149 -7.90 3.29 -18.55
CA MET A 149 -8.56 1.99 -18.66
C MET A 149 -9.29 1.86 -20.00
N ILE A 150 -10.08 2.88 -20.35
CA ILE A 150 -10.84 2.91 -21.62
C ILE A 150 -9.89 2.90 -22.82
N SER A 151 -8.86 3.73 -22.81
CA SER A 151 -7.90 3.81 -23.92
C SER A 151 -6.93 2.63 -24.01
N SER A 152 -6.83 1.82 -22.95
CA SER A 152 -6.07 0.57 -22.91
C SER A 152 -6.92 -0.66 -23.22
N ASP A 153 -8.09 -0.47 -23.84
CA ASP A 153 -9.01 -1.54 -24.25
C ASP A 153 -9.51 -2.41 -23.07
N VAL A 154 -9.71 -1.82 -21.89
CA VAL A 154 -10.46 -2.46 -20.79
C VAL A 154 -11.95 -2.33 -21.07
N HIS A 155 -12.51 -3.33 -21.74
CA HIS A 155 -13.93 -3.40 -22.08
C HIS A 155 -14.73 -3.92 -20.89
N ALA A 156 -15.09 -3.01 -19.98
CA ALA A 156 -15.95 -3.34 -18.83
C ALA A 156 -17.32 -2.66 -18.91
N ILE A 157 -18.32 -3.31 -18.34
CA ILE A 157 -19.70 -2.80 -18.20
C ILE A 157 -20.04 -2.58 -16.72
N LEU A 158 -20.97 -1.65 -16.44
CA LEU A 158 -21.55 -1.48 -15.12
C LEU A 158 -22.48 -2.66 -14.80
N ILE A 159 -22.25 -3.33 -13.68
CA ILE A 159 -23.04 -4.48 -13.23
C ILE A 159 -23.74 -4.24 -11.89
N LYS A 160 -23.41 -3.16 -11.20
CA LYS A 160 -24.11 -2.66 -10.02
C LYS A 160 -24.05 -1.16 -10.01
N VAL A 161 -25.12 -0.52 -9.54
CA VAL A 161 -25.14 0.89 -9.20
C VAL A 161 -25.78 1.07 -7.83
N ALA A 162 -25.23 1.98 -7.03
CA ALA A 162 -25.65 2.23 -5.65
C ALA A 162 -25.36 3.67 -5.20
N ALA A 163 -25.39 4.63 -6.13
CA ALA A 163 -25.09 6.03 -5.84
C ALA A 163 -26.15 6.99 -6.37
N PHE A 164 -26.27 8.13 -5.70
CA PHE A 164 -27.17 9.19 -6.12
C PHE A 164 -26.88 9.62 -7.57
N GLY A 165 -27.94 9.67 -8.39
CA GLY A 165 -27.82 9.97 -9.82
C GLY A 165 -27.50 8.76 -10.70
N LEU A 166 -27.19 7.60 -10.14
CA LEU A 166 -27.14 6.36 -10.91
C LEU A 166 -28.48 5.62 -10.80
N ASP A 167 -29.05 5.27 -11.95
CA ASP A 167 -30.32 4.59 -12.10
C ASP A 167 -30.10 3.19 -12.72
N PRO A 168 -30.49 2.10 -12.04
CA PRO A 168 -30.33 0.74 -12.52
C PRO A 168 -30.87 0.51 -13.94
N ASP A 169 -32.06 1.03 -14.25
CA ASP A 169 -32.73 0.80 -15.54
C ASP A 169 -32.02 1.54 -16.69
N LYS A 170 -31.30 2.62 -16.37
CA LYS A 170 -30.61 3.46 -17.36
C LYS A 170 -29.14 3.13 -17.53
N HIS A 171 -28.48 2.59 -16.50
CA HIS A 171 -27.02 2.52 -16.45
C HIS A 171 -26.45 1.11 -16.39
N LEU A 172 -27.18 0.12 -15.86
CA LEU A 172 -26.69 -1.26 -15.86
C LEU A 172 -26.51 -1.76 -17.31
N GLY A 173 -25.42 -2.48 -17.53
CA GLY A 173 -25.04 -3.01 -18.84
C GLY A 173 -24.31 -2.03 -19.75
N LYS A 174 -24.29 -0.72 -19.45
CA LYS A 174 -23.52 0.25 -20.23
C LYS A 174 -22.03 0.08 -20.01
N SER A 175 -21.25 0.31 -21.07
CA SER A 175 -19.79 0.27 -21.00
C SER A 175 -19.21 1.44 -20.22
N LEU A 176 -18.00 1.27 -19.70
CA LEU A 176 -17.25 2.35 -19.07
C LEU A 176 -17.08 3.56 -19.99
N ALA A 177 -16.84 3.32 -21.29
CA ALA A 177 -16.67 4.39 -22.27
C ALA A 177 -17.94 5.24 -22.44
N GLU A 178 -19.11 4.60 -22.49
CA GLU A 178 -20.40 5.31 -22.54
C GLU A 178 -20.69 6.07 -21.25
N MET A 179 -20.31 5.51 -20.10
CA MET A 179 -20.59 6.09 -18.79
C MET A 179 -19.60 7.19 -18.38
N ALA A 180 -18.37 7.22 -18.92
CA ALA A 180 -17.32 8.13 -18.46
C ALA A 180 -17.71 9.62 -18.44
N PRO A 181 -18.34 10.20 -19.49
CA PRO A 181 -18.76 11.60 -19.45
C PRO A 181 -19.78 11.87 -18.34
N TYR A 182 -20.69 10.91 -18.11
CA TYR A 182 -21.74 11.02 -17.11
C TYR A 182 -21.20 10.89 -15.68
N LEU A 183 -20.30 9.94 -15.44
CA LEU A 183 -19.62 9.76 -14.15
C LEU A 183 -18.81 11.00 -13.76
N LYS A 184 -18.12 11.62 -14.72
CA LYS A 184 -17.42 12.90 -14.50
C LYS A 184 -18.40 14.02 -14.10
N GLN A 185 -19.55 14.11 -14.76
CA GLN A 185 -20.59 15.08 -14.42
C GLN A 185 -21.16 14.83 -13.01
N LEU A 186 -21.45 13.58 -12.65
CA LEU A 186 -21.93 13.21 -11.30
C LEU A 186 -20.89 13.57 -10.24
N SER A 187 -19.61 13.31 -10.50
CA SER A 187 -18.52 13.69 -9.60
C SER A 187 -18.48 15.18 -9.33
N GLN A 188 -18.56 16.00 -10.38
CA GLN A 188 -18.57 17.46 -10.24
C GLN A 188 -19.80 17.99 -9.49
N LYS A 189 -20.95 17.33 -9.62
CA LYS A 189 -22.22 17.79 -9.05
C LYS A 189 -22.46 17.29 -7.63
N TYR A 190 -22.07 16.06 -7.34
CA TYR A 190 -22.46 15.34 -6.12
C TYR A 190 -21.27 14.74 -5.36
N GLY A 191 -20.04 14.84 -5.90
CA GLY A 191 -18.86 14.26 -5.26
C GLY A 191 -18.73 12.74 -5.44
N VAL A 192 -19.52 12.13 -6.33
CA VAL A 192 -19.43 10.71 -6.70
C VAL A 192 -18.01 10.41 -7.20
N HIS A 193 -17.43 9.31 -6.76
CA HIS A 193 -16.13 8.82 -7.22
C HIS A 193 -16.21 8.33 -8.68
N ILE A 194 -15.38 8.92 -9.54
CA ILE A 194 -15.38 8.61 -10.99
C ILE A 194 -15.09 7.13 -11.23
N CYS A 195 -14.19 6.53 -10.44
CA CYS A 195 -13.88 5.10 -10.51
C CYS A 195 -14.83 4.22 -9.67
N GLY A 196 -15.89 4.76 -9.07
CA GLY A 196 -16.86 3.98 -8.30
C GLY A 196 -16.35 3.52 -6.92
N GLU A 197 -15.34 4.21 -6.38
CA GLU A 197 -14.81 3.93 -5.04
C GLU A 197 -15.92 4.02 -3.98
N GLY A 198 -15.85 3.16 -2.96
CA GLY A 198 -16.88 3.10 -1.92
C GLY A 198 -18.15 2.32 -2.31
N GLY A 199 -18.15 1.65 -3.47
CA GLY A 199 -19.25 0.78 -3.90
C GLY A 199 -20.35 1.49 -4.69
N GLU A 200 -20.11 2.71 -5.15
CA GLU A 200 -21.05 3.52 -5.92
C GLU A 200 -21.51 2.84 -7.21
N TYR A 201 -20.59 2.12 -7.86
CA TYR A 201 -20.90 1.18 -8.92
C TYR A 201 -19.84 0.07 -8.97
N GLU A 202 -20.23 -1.10 -9.47
CA GLU A 202 -19.31 -2.20 -9.72
C GLU A 202 -19.31 -2.55 -11.21
N THR A 203 -18.24 -3.19 -11.68
CA THR A 203 -18.07 -3.52 -13.10
C THR A 203 -17.73 -4.98 -13.30
N LEU A 204 -17.97 -5.46 -14.53
CA LEU A 204 -17.44 -6.71 -15.05
C LEU A 204 -16.67 -6.43 -16.34
N THR A 205 -15.43 -6.90 -16.40
CA THR A 205 -14.58 -6.77 -17.60
C THR A 205 -14.85 -7.92 -18.56
N LEU A 206 -15.48 -7.62 -19.69
CA LEU A 206 -15.80 -8.63 -20.71
C LEU A 206 -14.59 -8.93 -21.59
N ASP A 207 -13.73 -7.95 -21.79
CA ASP A 207 -12.49 -8.14 -22.52
C ASP A 207 -11.39 -7.17 -22.11
N CYS A 208 -10.13 -7.61 -22.19
CA CYS A 208 -8.95 -6.76 -22.11
C CYS A 208 -7.75 -7.39 -22.84
N PRO A 209 -6.65 -6.66 -23.07
CA PRO A 209 -5.47 -7.18 -23.77
C PRO A 209 -4.84 -8.44 -23.15
N LEU A 210 -5.07 -8.73 -21.87
CA LEU A 210 -4.56 -9.94 -21.22
C LEU A 210 -5.39 -11.20 -21.55
N PHE A 211 -6.60 -11.03 -22.08
CA PHE A 211 -7.49 -12.15 -22.35
C PHE A 211 -7.20 -12.74 -23.72
N LYS A 212 -7.08 -14.07 -23.80
CA LYS A 212 -7.04 -14.87 -25.03
C LYS A 212 -8.45 -15.11 -25.59
N LYS A 213 -9.45 -15.15 -24.72
CA LYS A 213 -10.88 -15.24 -25.09
C LYS A 213 -11.65 -14.10 -24.44
N ARG A 214 -12.63 -13.52 -25.14
CA ARG A 214 -13.54 -12.53 -24.56
C ARG A 214 -14.75 -13.23 -23.95
N LEU A 215 -15.34 -12.63 -22.92
CA LEU A 215 -16.58 -13.09 -22.33
C LEU A 215 -17.78 -12.56 -23.13
N VAL A 216 -18.83 -13.38 -23.22
CA VAL A 216 -20.11 -13.04 -23.83
C VAL A 216 -21.21 -13.30 -22.82
N ILE A 217 -22.09 -12.31 -22.63
CA ILE A 217 -23.29 -12.44 -21.81
C ILE A 217 -24.41 -12.93 -22.71
N ASP A 218 -24.93 -14.13 -22.42
CA ASP A 218 -26.04 -14.72 -23.18
C ASP A 218 -27.38 -14.35 -22.57
N ALA A 219 -27.45 -14.33 -21.23
CA ALA A 219 -28.64 -13.95 -20.49
C ALA A 219 -28.29 -13.35 -19.11
N SER A 220 -29.05 -12.33 -18.73
CA SER A 220 -28.96 -11.68 -17.43
C SER A 220 -30.32 -11.12 -16.99
N GLU A 221 -30.50 -10.98 -15.70
CA GLU A 221 -31.65 -10.29 -15.10
C GLU A 221 -31.19 -9.12 -14.22
N THR A 222 -32.00 -8.06 -14.17
CA THR A 222 -31.77 -6.94 -13.24
C THR A 222 -32.45 -7.25 -11.91
N VAL A 223 -31.69 -7.20 -10.83
CA VAL A 223 -32.18 -7.35 -9.46
C VAL A 223 -32.13 -5.99 -8.78
N ILE A 224 -33.27 -5.52 -8.29
CA ILE A 224 -33.36 -4.31 -7.47
C ILE A 224 -33.20 -4.71 -6.02
N HIS A 225 -32.09 -4.31 -5.41
CA HIS A 225 -31.81 -4.55 -4.00
C HIS A 225 -32.52 -3.52 -3.11
N SER A 226 -32.51 -2.25 -3.52
CA SER A 226 -33.19 -1.16 -2.83
C SER A 226 -33.83 -0.23 -3.86
N ALA A 227 -35.14 -0.01 -3.74
CA ALA A 227 -35.89 0.91 -4.59
C ALA A 227 -35.97 2.33 -3.98
N ASP A 228 -34.91 2.77 -3.31
CA ASP A 228 -34.85 4.12 -2.73
C ASP A 228 -35.14 5.18 -3.81
N ALA A 229 -35.95 6.18 -3.46
CA ALA A 229 -36.44 7.18 -4.41
C ALA A 229 -35.33 8.10 -4.96
N PHE A 230 -34.18 8.15 -4.29
CA PHE A 230 -33.09 9.07 -4.58
C PHE A 230 -31.80 8.34 -5.00
N ALA A 231 -31.55 7.16 -4.45
CA ALA A 231 -30.38 6.33 -4.75
C ALA A 231 -30.78 4.85 -4.86
N PRO A 232 -31.51 4.45 -5.93
CA PRO A 232 -31.87 3.07 -6.14
C PRO A 232 -30.61 2.20 -6.29
N VAL A 233 -30.61 1.05 -5.63
CA VAL A 233 -29.54 0.05 -5.68
C VAL A 233 -30.03 -1.11 -6.52
N GLY A 234 -29.30 -1.41 -7.58
CA GLY A 234 -29.61 -2.54 -8.46
C GLY A 234 -28.35 -3.13 -9.09
N TYR A 235 -28.43 -4.41 -9.43
CA TYR A 235 -27.33 -5.13 -10.04
C TYR A 235 -27.79 -6.14 -11.10
N LEU A 236 -26.87 -6.54 -11.97
CA LEU A 236 -27.07 -7.60 -12.95
C LEU A 236 -26.71 -8.95 -12.35
N ARG A 237 -27.65 -9.89 -12.39
CA ARG A 237 -27.38 -11.32 -12.17
C ARG A 237 -27.27 -12.01 -13.52
N PHE A 238 -26.11 -12.58 -13.81
CA PHE A 238 -25.88 -13.33 -15.03
C PHE A 238 -26.39 -14.77 -14.87
N THR A 239 -27.24 -15.22 -15.80
CA THR A 239 -27.82 -16.57 -15.80
C THR A 239 -27.19 -17.48 -16.84
N ALA A 240 -26.62 -16.91 -17.91
CA ALA A 240 -25.83 -17.64 -18.91
C ALA A 240 -24.74 -16.75 -19.51
N MET A 241 -23.52 -17.30 -19.59
CA MET A 241 -22.34 -16.66 -20.16
C MET A 241 -21.41 -17.72 -20.76
N HIS A 242 -20.63 -17.34 -21.76
CA HIS A 242 -19.58 -18.18 -22.33
C HIS A 242 -18.36 -17.35 -22.78
N THR A 243 -17.27 -18.03 -23.16
CA THR A 243 -16.10 -17.37 -23.76
C THR A 243 -16.00 -17.63 -25.25
N VAL A 244 -15.46 -16.66 -25.99
CA VAL A 244 -15.20 -16.75 -27.43
C VAL A 244 -13.75 -16.39 -27.72
N SER A 245 -13.06 -17.25 -28.47
CA SER A 245 -11.67 -17.00 -28.89
C SER A 245 -11.56 -15.70 -29.69
N LYS A 246 -10.50 -14.93 -29.41
CA LYS A 246 -10.14 -13.77 -30.23
C LYS A 246 -9.52 -14.23 -31.54
N ALA A 247 -9.75 -13.49 -32.62
CA ALA A 247 -8.99 -13.69 -33.85
C ALA A 247 -7.49 -13.46 -33.57
N SER A 248 -6.63 -14.35 -34.08
CA SER A 248 -5.29 -14.63 -33.56
C SER A 248 -4.21 -13.55 -33.73
N ASP A 249 -4.54 -12.30 -34.06
CA ASP A 249 -3.53 -11.27 -34.42
C ASP A 249 -3.50 -10.03 -33.52
N VAL A 250 -4.19 -10.05 -32.38
CA VAL A 250 -4.08 -8.97 -31.37
C VAL A 250 -3.31 -9.46 -30.15
N VAL A 251 -2.12 -10.04 -30.38
CA VAL A 251 -1.17 -10.29 -29.30
C VAL A 251 -0.63 -8.94 -28.86
N ALA A 252 -1.07 -8.52 -27.67
CA ALA A 252 -0.51 -7.45 -26.85
C ALA A 252 0.07 -6.27 -27.65
N ARG A 253 -0.77 -5.30 -28.03
CA ARG A 253 -0.25 -3.93 -28.07
C ARG A 253 0.34 -3.70 -26.70
N ALA A 254 1.68 -3.62 -26.64
CA ALA A 254 2.39 -3.39 -25.40
C ALA A 254 1.69 -2.21 -24.73
N VAL A 255 1.09 -2.45 -23.56
CA VAL A 255 0.58 -1.38 -22.72
C VAL A 255 1.77 -0.45 -22.58
N ALA A 256 1.70 0.71 -23.24
CA ALA A 256 2.80 1.65 -23.25
C ALA A 256 3.18 1.85 -21.79
N ARG A 257 4.47 1.69 -21.44
CA ARG A 257 4.94 1.95 -20.08
C ARG A 257 4.47 3.35 -19.72
N ALA A 258 3.38 3.45 -18.96
CA ALA A 258 2.97 4.70 -18.38
C ALA A 258 4.15 5.12 -17.50
N ARG A 259 4.75 6.27 -17.79
CA ARG A 259 5.84 6.77 -16.96
C ARG A 259 5.30 6.88 -15.54
N CYS A 260 5.97 6.25 -14.57
CA CYS A 260 5.57 6.41 -13.17
C CYS A 260 5.55 7.91 -12.85
N PRO A 261 4.48 8.47 -12.30
CA PRO A 261 4.49 9.85 -11.80
C PRO A 261 5.64 10.09 -10.82
N CYS A 262 6.01 9.06 -10.05
CA CYS A 262 7.18 9.04 -9.19
C CYS A 262 8.50 9.18 -9.95
N GLN A 263 8.59 8.69 -11.19
CA GLN A 263 9.80 8.77 -12.01
C GLN A 263 10.15 10.23 -12.30
N ASN A 264 9.18 11.08 -12.64
CA ASN A 264 9.45 12.50 -12.85
C ASN A 264 9.96 13.21 -11.58
N ALA A 265 9.54 12.75 -10.40
CA ALA A 265 10.06 13.27 -9.12
C ALA A 265 11.48 12.76 -8.87
N ILE A 266 11.75 11.49 -9.14
CA ILE A 266 13.10 10.88 -9.06
C ILE A 266 14.05 11.54 -10.05
N ASP A 267 13.63 11.73 -11.30
CA ASP A 267 14.42 12.33 -12.38
C ASP A 267 14.75 13.79 -12.02
N LYS A 268 13.79 14.56 -11.49
CA LYS A 268 14.06 15.92 -10.95
C LYS A 268 15.01 15.91 -9.75
N MET A 269 14.89 14.95 -8.84
CA MET A 269 15.85 14.78 -7.73
C MET A 269 17.24 14.38 -8.24
N THR A 270 17.32 13.67 -9.38
CA THR A 270 18.58 13.28 -10.02
C THR A 270 19.23 14.48 -10.70
N GLU A 271 18.46 15.30 -11.44
CA GLU A 271 18.92 16.57 -12.03
C GLU A 271 19.37 17.57 -10.94
N GLU A 272 18.65 17.68 -9.81
CA GLU A 272 19.07 18.52 -8.68
C GLU A 272 20.35 18.00 -8.01
N ALA A 273 20.57 16.68 -7.96
CA ALA A 273 21.80 16.09 -7.45
C ALA A 273 22.98 16.33 -8.40
N GLU A 274 22.79 16.24 -9.72
CA GLU A 274 23.81 16.57 -10.72
C GLU A 274 24.18 18.06 -10.70
N TYR A 275 23.22 18.95 -10.41
CA TYR A 275 23.49 20.38 -10.24
C TYR A 275 24.27 20.69 -8.96
N ALA A 276 24.05 19.92 -7.88
CA ALA A 276 24.78 20.06 -6.62
C ALA A 276 26.25 19.60 -6.73
N ASP A 277 26.53 18.55 -7.50
CA ASP A 277 27.90 18.09 -7.79
C ASP A 277 28.69 19.07 -8.68
N GLY A 278 28.01 20.01 -9.36
CA GLY A 278 28.62 21.06 -10.17
C GLY A 278 29.02 22.33 -9.41
N ALA A 279 28.62 22.46 -8.14
CA ALA A 279 29.08 23.55 -7.27
C ALA A 279 30.46 23.19 -6.71
N GLY A 280 31.50 23.82 -7.26
CA GLY A 280 32.89 23.52 -6.90
C GLY A 280 33.12 23.42 -5.39
N ASP A 281 33.69 22.29 -4.97
CA ASP A 281 34.17 22.05 -3.62
C ASP A 281 35.26 23.10 -3.29
N ASP A 282 34.90 24.12 -2.51
CA ASP A 282 35.86 25.03 -1.90
C ASP A 282 36.62 24.24 -0.81
N HIS A 283 37.67 23.53 -1.23
CA HIS A 283 38.51 22.63 -0.44
C HIS A 283 39.28 23.28 0.74
N HIS A 284 38.94 24.49 1.17
CA HIS A 284 39.77 25.24 2.12
C HIS A 284 39.30 25.32 3.58
N HIS A 285 38.17 24.75 3.98
CA HIS A 285 37.74 24.76 5.38
C HIS A 285 37.28 23.39 5.93
N GLN A 286 38.17 22.38 5.92
CA GLN A 286 38.12 21.30 6.91
C GLN A 286 38.47 21.86 8.29
N ARG A 287 37.51 22.51 8.95
CA ARG A 287 37.56 22.66 10.40
C ARG A 287 37.30 21.27 10.97
N GLN A 288 38.38 20.59 11.35
CA GLN A 288 38.34 19.46 12.27
C GLN A 288 37.58 19.92 13.52
N PHE A 289 36.31 19.53 13.64
CA PHE A 289 35.61 19.59 14.91
C PHE A 289 36.18 18.47 15.79
N THR A 290 37.39 18.67 16.31
CA THR A 290 37.89 17.90 17.46
C THR A 290 37.21 18.46 18.70
N SER A 291 35.96 18.07 18.88
CA SER A 291 35.29 18.14 20.16
C SER A 291 35.35 16.73 20.75
N ASP A 292 36.44 16.44 21.48
CA ASP A 292 36.51 15.34 22.45
C ASP A 292 35.52 15.61 23.61
N ALA A 293 34.23 15.70 23.28
CA ALA A 293 33.16 15.87 24.23
C ALA A 293 32.62 14.48 24.61
N ASP A 294 33.08 14.01 25.77
CA ASP A 294 32.53 12.93 26.61
C ASP A 294 31.93 11.72 25.87
N LEU A 295 32.85 10.87 25.40
CA LEU A 295 32.65 9.61 24.66
C LEU A 295 31.95 8.48 25.46
N ASN A 296 31.29 8.80 26.56
CA ASN A 296 30.58 7.85 27.41
C ASN A 296 29.38 8.48 28.14
N MET A 297 28.80 9.55 27.58
CA MET A 297 27.63 10.18 28.19
C MET A 297 26.42 9.23 28.11
N PRO A 298 25.77 8.94 29.26
CA PRO A 298 24.55 8.15 29.24
C PRO A 298 23.48 8.86 28.41
N PRO A 299 22.53 8.12 27.82
CA PRO A 299 21.45 8.72 27.05
C PRO A 299 20.77 9.83 27.85
N SER A 300 20.60 10.99 27.21
CA SER A 300 20.02 12.18 27.82
C SER A 300 18.56 12.34 27.40
N CYS A 301 17.75 12.91 28.28
CA CYS A 301 16.36 13.22 28.00
C CYS A 301 16.17 14.74 28.05
N SER A 302 15.57 15.32 27.01
CA SER A 302 15.19 16.73 27.04
C SER A 302 14.06 16.97 28.05
N SER A 303 13.85 18.24 28.40
CA SER A 303 12.57 18.65 29.00
C SER A 303 11.43 18.36 28.03
N ARG A 304 10.23 18.07 28.58
CA ARG A 304 9.02 17.90 27.78
C ARG A 304 8.46 19.27 27.43
N THR A 305 8.17 19.48 26.15
CA THR A 305 7.52 20.71 25.69
C THR A 305 6.07 20.79 26.18
N SER A 306 5.50 21.98 26.20
CA SER A 306 4.07 22.19 26.50
C SER A 306 3.14 21.45 25.52
N ARG A 307 3.64 21.09 24.34
CA ARG A 307 2.93 20.33 23.30
C ARG A 307 3.14 18.81 23.41
N GLY A 308 3.78 18.32 24.46
CA GLY A 308 3.93 16.88 24.72
C GLY A 308 5.13 16.21 24.06
N TYR A 309 5.97 16.94 23.33
CA TYR A 309 7.18 16.41 22.68
C TYR A 309 8.37 16.31 23.64
N GLN A 310 9.19 15.27 23.48
CA GLN A 310 10.41 15.04 24.26
C GLN A 310 11.44 14.26 23.44
N TRP A 311 12.71 14.66 23.50
CA TRP A 311 13.81 13.92 22.89
C TRP A 311 14.49 12.99 23.91
N ILE A 312 14.88 11.81 23.43
CA ILE A 312 15.88 10.94 24.08
C ILE A 312 17.03 10.81 23.08
N SER A 313 18.23 11.25 23.47
CA SER A 313 19.38 11.31 22.55
C SER A 313 20.55 10.49 23.07
N GLY A 314 21.42 10.05 22.14
CA GLY A 314 22.66 9.34 22.47
C GLY A 314 22.43 7.88 22.88
N ILE A 315 21.35 7.24 22.43
CA ILE A 315 21.10 5.83 22.71
C ILE A 315 22.04 5.01 21.82
N ASN A 316 22.87 4.16 22.42
CA ASN A 316 23.82 3.32 21.70
C ASN A 316 23.84 1.89 22.24
N GLY A 317 24.57 1.02 21.54
CA GLY A 317 24.67 -0.41 21.83
C GLY A 317 25.99 -0.85 22.43
N LEU A 318 26.84 0.05 22.92
CA LEU A 318 28.23 -0.26 23.28
C LEU A 318 28.35 -1.36 24.36
N LEU A 319 27.36 -1.45 25.25
CA LEU A 319 27.30 -2.45 26.32
C LEU A 319 26.82 -3.84 25.86
N SER A 320 26.68 -4.05 24.56
CA SER A 320 26.29 -5.36 24.01
C SER A 320 27.38 -6.40 24.25
N GLN A 321 26.96 -7.63 24.57
CA GLN A 321 27.85 -8.80 24.62
C GLN A 321 28.25 -9.31 23.24
N ASP A 322 27.43 -9.00 22.22
CA ASP A 322 27.74 -9.20 20.82
C ASP A 322 28.18 -7.86 20.22
N PRO A 323 29.46 -7.70 19.84
CA PRO A 323 29.99 -6.43 19.35
C PRO A 323 29.48 -6.07 17.94
N GLY A 324 28.87 -7.01 17.21
CA GLY A 324 28.31 -6.78 15.89
C GLY A 324 27.12 -5.83 15.89
N ILE A 325 26.75 -5.33 14.71
CA ILE A 325 25.66 -4.35 14.58
C ILE A 325 24.34 -4.88 15.15
N GLN A 326 24.04 -6.17 14.98
CA GLN A 326 22.81 -6.77 15.48
C GLN A 326 22.75 -6.75 17.01
N GLY A 327 23.83 -7.17 17.67
CA GLY A 327 23.98 -7.08 19.12
C GLY A 327 23.87 -5.65 19.65
N GLN A 328 24.62 -4.71 19.05
CA GLN A 328 24.53 -3.31 19.43
C GLN A 328 23.12 -2.72 19.21
N THR A 329 22.43 -3.11 18.13
CA THR A 329 21.05 -2.67 17.87
C THR A 329 20.11 -3.16 18.97
N ALA A 330 20.21 -4.45 19.32
CA ALA A 330 19.40 -5.04 20.38
C ALA A 330 19.66 -4.37 21.74
N ALA A 331 20.93 -4.14 22.09
CA ALA A 331 21.33 -3.46 23.33
C ALA A 331 20.82 -2.01 23.39
N ALA A 332 20.88 -1.28 22.28
CA ALA A 332 20.37 0.09 22.18
C ALA A 332 18.85 0.15 22.44
N PHE A 333 18.08 -0.80 21.92
CA PHE A 333 16.64 -0.90 22.22
C PHE A 333 16.34 -1.34 23.66
N VAL A 334 17.16 -2.20 24.26
CA VAL A 334 17.06 -2.52 25.69
C VAL A 334 17.29 -1.26 26.53
N LEU A 335 18.29 -0.46 26.18
CA LEU A 335 18.59 0.81 26.84
C LEU A 335 17.43 1.80 26.69
N LEU A 336 16.90 1.98 25.47
CA LEU A 336 15.71 2.81 25.21
C LEU A 336 14.51 2.37 26.06
N LYS A 337 14.20 1.07 26.11
CA LYS A 337 13.10 0.53 26.93
C LYS A 337 13.34 0.72 28.43
N SER A 338 14.59 0.63 28.91
CA SER A 338 14.91 0.86 30.33
C SER A 338 14.63 2.30 30.75
N LYS A 339 14.86 3.27 29.85
CA LYS A 339 14.56 4.70 30.07
C LYS A 339 13.07 5.01 30.02
N GLN A 340 12.25 4.14 29.43
CA GLN A 340 10.78 4.30 29.40
C GLN A 340 10.14 4.07 30.78
N ARG A 341 10.68 3.15 31.60
CA ARG A 341 10.10 2.78 32.90
C ARG A 341 9.97 3.92 33.92
N THR A 342 10.67 5.04 33.74
CA THR A 342 10.62 6.15 34.70
C THR A 342 9.68 7.30 34.31
N ARG A 343 9.35 7.59 33.03
CA ARG A 343 8.49 8.77 32.65
C ARG A 343 7.70 8.69 31.33
N ILE A 344 7.67 7.57 30.58
CA ILE A 344 6.99 7.48 29.26
C ILE A 344 6.36 6.09 29.08
N SER A 345 5.13 5.99 28.58
CA SER A 345 4.39 4.72 28.55
C SER A 345 4.19 4.26 27.11
N ALA A 346 5.12 3.40 26.65
CA ALA A 346 5.12 2.60 25.43
C ALA A 346 5.95 3.11 24.23
N MET A 347 6.56 2.15 23.52
CA MET A 347 7.26 2.33 22.23
C MET A 347 6.40 3.04 21.16
N MET A 348 5.08 3.03 21.32
CA MET A 348 4.10 3.68 20.44
C MET A 348 4.11 5.20 20.51
N ASP A 349 4.71 5.78 21.56
CA ASP A 349 4.86 7.23 21.71
C ASP A 349 6.00 7.79 20.85
N ILE A 350 6.85 6.94 20.27
CA ILE A 350 7.95 7.36 19.40
C ILE A 350 7.38 7.74 18.04
N VAL A 351 7.71 8.95 17.59
CA VAL A 351 7.20 9.52 16.33
C VAL A 351 8.26 9.63 15.25
N LEU A 352 9.51 9.85 15.65
CA LEU A 352 10.66 9.98 14.76
C LEU A 352 11.90 9.35 15.41
N VAL A 353 12.68 8.63 14.61
CA VAL A 353 13.98 8.06 14.99
C VAL A 353 15.04 8.61 14.03
N HIS A 354 16.08 9.23 14.57
CA HIS A 354 17.32 9.45 13.83
C HIS A 354 18.27 8.31 14.15
N MET A 355 18.68 7.58 13.12
CA MET A 355 19.56 6.43 13.20
C MET A 355 20.89 6.78 12.51
N TYR A 356 21.94 6.87 13.28
CA TYR A 356 23.29 7.08 12.78
C TYR A 356 24.00 5.74 12.79
N VAL A 357 24.53 5.32 11.64
CA VAL A 357 25.32 4.09 11.50
C VAL A 357 26.76 4.44 11.13
N ARG A 358 27.72 3.64 11.59
CA ARG A 358 29.13 3.82 11.20
C ARG A 358 29.36 3.51 9.72
N ASN A 359 28.72 2.44 9.22
CA ASN A 359 28.81 1.97 7.85
C ASN A 359 27.39 1.67 7.34
N MET A 360 27.03 2.15 6.14
CA MET A 360 25.72 1.91 5.54
C MET A 360 25.50 0.45 5.11
N GLU A 361 26.57 -0.34 4.95
CA GLU A 361 26.48 -1.79 4.71
C GLU A 361 25.73 -2.53 5.83
N ASP A 362 25.73 -1.96 7.05
CA ASP A 362 25.03 -2.50 8.22
C ASP A 362 23.51 -2.26 8.20
N PHE A 363 22.98 -1.54 7.20
CA PHE A 363 21.55 -1.19 7.11
C PHE A 363 20.62 -2.40 7.13
N GLY A 364 20.93 -3.43 6.33
CA GLY A 364 20.15 -4.66 6.26
C GLY A 364 20.13 -5.43 7.59
N PRO A 365 21.31 -5.80 8.15
CA PRO A 365 21.40 -6.44 9.46
C PRO A 365 20.72 -5.66 10.60
N LEU A 366 20.88 -4.32 10.63
CA LEU A 366 20.20 -3.44 11.60
C LEU A 366 18.68 -3.52 11.47
N ASN A 367 18.14 -3.44 10.25
CA ASN A 367 16.71 -3.54 9.98
C ASN A 367 16.13 -4.89 10.44
N GLY A 368 16.92 -5.96 10.31
CA GLY A 368 16.57 -7.31 10.80
C GLY A 368 16.28 -7.35 12.30
N VAL A 369 16.96 -6.52 13.09
CA VAL A 369 16.70 -6.37 14.54
C VAL A 369 15.62 -5.33 14.80
N TYR A 370 15.69 -4.17 14.15
CA TYR A 370 14.77 -3.04 14.34
C TYR A 370 13.30 -3.43 14.22
N LYS A 371 12.95 -4.26 13.23
CA LYS A 371 11.57 -4.70 12.98
C LYS A 371 10.93 -5.45 14.15
N ASN A 372 11.72 -5.99 15.06
CA ASN A 372 11.23 -6.73 16.23
C ASN A 372 10.81 -5.79 17.38
N HIS A 373 11.04 -4.49 17.26
CA HIS A 373 10.77 -3.50 18.31
C HIS A 373 9.53 -2.65 18.07
N PHE A 374 9.06 -2.58 16.82
CA PHE A 374 7.86 -1.84 16.43
C PHE A 374 6.89 -2.77 15.70
N ALA A 375 5.60 -2.61 15.98
CA ALA A 375 4.54 -3.34 15.30
C ALA A 375 4.05 -2.53 14.07
N THR A 376 2.77 -2.63 13.72
CA THR A 376 2.14 -1.84 12.66
C THR A 376 2.35 -0.35 12.88
N ASN A 377 2.58 0.40 11.79
CA ASN A 377 2.87 1.83 11.81
C ASN A 377 4.06 2.20 12.73
N PRO A 378 5.28 1.73 12.41
CA PRO A 378 6.50 2.15 13.11
C PRO A 378 6.73 3.67 13.00
N PRO A 379 7.61 4.28 13.83
CA PRO A 379 7.93 5.70 13.69
C PRO A 379 8.54 6.02 12.32
N ALA A 380 8.47 7.30 11.94
CA ALA A 380 9.30 7.79 10.83
C ALA A 380 10.77 7.60 11.21
N ARG A 381 11.63 7.30 10.22
CA ARG A 381 13.05 7.09 10.48
C ARG A 381 13.91 7.74 9.42
N VAL A 382 14.92 8.48 9.88
CA VAL A 382 16.04 8.93 9.06
C VAL A 382 17.24 8.08 9.42
N CYS A 383 17.90 7.48 8.43
CA CYS A 383 19.11 6.70 8.64
C CYS A 383 20.25 7.28 7.81
N VAL A 384 21.35 7.65 8.46
CA VAL A 384 22.51 8.27 7.80
C VAL A 384 23.80 7.62 8.28
N GLN A 385 24.80 7.55 7.40
CA GLN A 385 26.15 7.20 7.79
C GLN A 385 26.80 8.38 8.52
N ALA A 386 27.46 8.13 9.63
CA ALA A 386 28.15 9.16 10.41
C ALA A 386 29.45 8.62 11.01
N SER A 387 30.42 9.51 11.20
CA SER A 387 31.68 9.19 11.91
C SER A 387 31.42 8.99 13.40
N LEU A 388 31.13 7.74 13.79
CA LEU A 388 30.86 7.38 15.18
C LEU A 388 32.14 7.06 15.98
N PRO A 389 32.21 7.39 17.28
CA PRO A 389 33.36 7.10 18.14
C PRO A 389 33.71 5.62 18.15
N ALA A 390 35.01 5.27 18.25
CA ALA A 390 35.48 3.89 18.22
C ALA A 390 34.63 2.92 19.06
N GLY A 391 34.34 1.73 18.52
CA GLY A 391 33.47 0.73 19.15
C GLY A 391 31.97 0.95 18.94
N HIS A 392 31.50 2.15 18.63
CA HIS A 392 30.08 2.42 18.34
C HIS A 392 29.77 2.10 16.87
N LEU A 393 28.90 1.12 16.62
CA LEU A 393 28.42 0.81 15.28
C LEU A 393 27.15 1.59 14.92
N LEU A 394 26.38 1.99 15.94
CA LEU A 394 25.22 2.84 15.78
C LEU A 394 25.01 3.77 16.98
N GLN A 395 24.28 4.85 16.72
CA GLN A 395 23.65 5.69 17.72
C GLN A 395 22.25 6.06 17.24
N MET A 396 21.29 6.19 18.16
CA MET A 396 19.95 6.64 17.83
C MET A 396 19.47 7.76 18.76
N ASP A 397 18.73 8.69 18.16
CA ASP A 397 17.93 9.69 18.86
C ASP A 397 16.45 9.45 18.55
N CYS A 398 15.60 9.55 19.57
CA CYS A 398 14.17 9.31 19.46
C CYS A 398 13.40 10.55 19.88
N LEU A 399 12.50 11.02 19.02
CA LEU A 399 11.48 11.99 19.37
C LEU A 399 10.23 11.24 19.81
N LEU A 400 9.75 11.58 20.99
CA LEU A 400 8.53 11.05 21.58
C LEU A 400 7.47 12.14 21.64
N HIS A 401 6.22 11.73 21.56
CA HIS A 401 5.07 12.59 21.75
C HIS A 401 4.02 11.90 22.61
N LYS A 402 3.74 12.47 23.78
CA LYS A 402 2.70 11.99 24.69
C LYS A 402 1.63 13.05 24.89
N TRP A 403 0.38 12.66 24.75
CA TRP A 403 -0.76 13.55 24.95
C TRP A 403 -0.83 14.00 26.42
N THR A 404 -0.95 15.31 26.63
CA THR A 404 -0.99 15.93 27.97
C THR A 404 -2.38 16.45 28.35
N GLU A 405 -3.33 16.48 27.42
CA GLU A 405 -4.70 16.96 27.64
C GLU A 405 -5.71 15.83 27.36
N PRO A 406 -6.82 15.73 28.13
CA PRO A 406 -7.91 14.82 27.82
C PRO A 406 -8.54 15.20 26.48
N ALA A 407 -8.91 14.19 25.69
CA ALA A 407 -9.56 14.40 24.40
C ALA A 407 -10.89 15.15 24.60
N THR A 408 -10.98 16.38 24.10
CA THR A 408 -12.26 17.04 23.89
C THR A 408 -12.90 16.49 22.61
N GLU A 409 -14.23 16.48 22.53
CA GLU A 409 -15.00 15.79 21.47
C GLU A 409 -14.61 16.22 20.03
N ASP A 410 -13.98 17.40 19.85
CA ASP A 410 -13.52 17.91 18.55
C ASP A 410 -11.99 17.86 18.33
N CYS A 411 -11.20 17.34 19.29
CA CYS A 411 -9.76 17.25 19.14
C CYS A 411 -9.34 15.92 18.51
N PHE A 412 -9.00 15.96 17.21
CA PHE A 412 -8.36 14.86 16.49
C PHE A 412 -6.93 14.61 17.03
N HIS A 413 -6.83 13.90 18.16
CA HIS A 413 -5.59 13.35 18.71
C HIS A 413 -5.14 12.12 17.92
N ARG A 414 -5.04 12.21 16.60
CA ARG A 414 -4.79 11.05 15.74
C ARG A 414 -3.35 11.06 15.23
N ARG A 415 -2.58 10.04 15.63
CA ARG A 415 -1.31 9.67 15.02
C ARG A 415 -1.63 8.99 13.70
N GLU A 416 -1.08 9.50 12.61
CA GLU A 416 -1.29 8.94 11.29
C GLU A 416 0.05 8.60 10.65
N ALA A 417 0.27 7.34 10.34
CA ALA A 417 1.46 6.91 9.62
C ALA A 417 1.14 6.71 8.14
N LEU A 418 2.08 7.14 7.30
CA LEU A 418 2.20 6.69 5.93
C LEU A 418 3.27 5.60 5.91
N HIS A 419 2.82 4.36 5.77
CA HIS A 419 3.67 3.19 5.64
C HIS A 419 3.16 2.36 4.46
N VAL A 420 3.74 2.60 3.29
CA VAL A 420 3.38 1.93 2.04
C VAL A 420 4.35 0.79 1.83
N GLN A 421 3.86 -0.45 1.81
CA GLN A 421 4.69 -1.64 1.54
C GLN A 421 4.51 -2.16 0.11
N SER A 422 3.41 -1.76 -0.55
CA SER A 422 3.13 -2.10 -1.94
C SER A 422 3.97 -1.30 -2.94
N LEU A 423 4.33 -1.95 -4.05
CA LEU A 423 4.81 -1.24 -5.23
C LEU A 423 3.61 -0.52 -5.85
N SER A 424 3.71 0.80 -6.02
CA SER A 424 2.64 1.64 -6.55
C SER A 424 3.21 2.76 -7.43
N HIS A 425 2.36 3.39 -8.24
CA HIS A 425 2.75 4.57 -9.02
C HIS A 425 2.68 5.90 -8.24
N TRP A 426 2.03 5.90 -7.08
CA TRP A 426 1.83 7.10 -6.27
C TRP A 426 2.96 7.31 -5.24
N ALA A 427 3.35 6.26 -4.53
CA ALA A 427 4.46 6.31 -3.58
C ALA A 427 5.39 5.09 -3.72
N PRO A 428 6.71 5.28 -3.55
CA PRO A 428 7.64 4.18 -3.49
C PRO A 428 7.33 3.30 -2.26
N ALA A 429 7.52 1.99 -2.41
CA ALA A 429 7.45 1.07 -1.28
C ALA A 429 8.53 1.42 -0.26
N ASN A 430 8.22 1.31 1.03
CA ASN A 430 9.23 1.53 2.05
C ASN A 430 10.22 0.36 2.07
N ILE A 431 11.50 0.69 1.93
CA ILE A 431 12.62 -0.25 1.91
C ILE A 431 12.94 -0.86 3.28
N GLY A 432 12.31 -0.38 4.36
CA GLY A 432 12.58 -0.91 5.69
C GLY A 432 11.43 -0.78 6.69
N PRO A 433 11.67 -1.26 7.92
CA PRO A 433 10.65 -1.45 8.96
C PRO A 433 10.32 -0.14 9.71
N TYR A 434 10.14 0.95 8.98
CA TYR A 434 9.82 2.28 9.49
C TYR A 434 8.70 2.91 8.66
N SER A 435 8.14 4.04 9.07
CA SER A 435 7.14 4.75 8.25
C SER A 435 7.84 5.78 7.37
N GLN A 436 7.32 6.04 6.16
CA GLN A 436 7.82 7.13 5.33
C GLN A 436 7.54 8.49 5.98
N ALA A 437 6.34 8.63 6.55
CA ALA A 437 5.95 9.83 7.25
C ALA A 437 5.03 9.52 8.41
N LEU A 438 5.04 10.40 9.39
CA LEU A 438 4.15 10.35 10.54
C LEU A 438 3.59 11.73 10.81
N ARG A 439 2.27 11.83 10.91
CA ARG A 439 1.56 13.06 11.23
C ARG A 439 1.04 13.01 12.65
N VAL A 440 1.32 14.06 13.40
CA VAL A 440 0.79 14.30 14.74
C VAL A 440 0.16 15.69 14.77
N ARG A 441 -1.17 15.77 14.92
CA ARG A 441 -1.93 17.00 14.72
C ARG A 441 -1.67 17.58 13.31
N ARG A 442 -1.11 18.80 13.22
CA ARG A 442 -0.74 19.47 11.97
C ARG A 442 0.74 19.32 11.60
N LEU A 443 1.55 18.70 12.46
CA LEU A 443 2.98 18.51 12.22
C LEU A 443 3.22 17.19 11.48
N HIS A 444 4.04 17.27 10.44
CA HIS A 444 4.48 16.13 9.66
C HIS A 444 5.94 15.85 10.00
N PHE A 445 6.25 14.59 10.23
CA PHE A 445 7.60 14.07 10.43
C PHE A 445 7.85 13.12 9.27
N ASP A 446 8.65 13.54 8.31
CA ASP A 446 9.03 12.73 7.17
C ASP A 446 10.54 12.45 7.18
N HIS A 447 10.92 11.41 6.44
CA HIS A 447 12.30 11.28 5.99
C HIS A 447 12.44 12.13 4.72
N THR A 448 12.73 13.41 4.86
CA THR A 448 13.16 14.19 3.69
C THR A 448 14.53 13.65 3.30
N LEU A 449 14.58 12.86 2.22
CA LEU A 449 15.81 12.48 1.53
C LEU A 449 16.47 13.75 1.00
N ARG A 450 17.26 14.43 1.83
CA ARG A 450 18.31 15.35 1.36
C ARG A 450 19.58 14.53 1.23
N LYS A 451 20.01 14.34 -0.02
CA LYS A 451 21.30 13.74 -0.36
C LYS A 451 22.39 14.61 0.29
N CYS A 452 23.17 14.01 1.17
CA CYS A 452 24.38 14.60 1.72
C CYS A 452 25.44 13.50 1.65
N GLY A 453 26.30 13.56 0.63
CA GLY A 453 27.35 12.56 0.40
C GLY A 453 27.35 11.98 -1.01
N SER A 454 28.55 11.90 -1.58
CA SER A 454 28.89 11.67 -2.99
C SER A 454 28.86 10.22 -3.47
N ASP A 455 28.35 9.26 -2.70
CA ASP A 455 28.42 7.85 -3.08
C ASP A 455 27.03 7.22 -3.27
N GLY A 456 26.76 6.85 -4.52
CA GLY A 456 25.97 5.70 -4.96
C GLY A 456 24.58 5.48 -4.32
N VAL A 457 23.55 5.69 -5.13
CA VAL A 457 22.16 5.24 -4.84
C VAL A 457 22.12 3.72 -4.70
N LEU A 458 21.77 3.22 -3.51
CA LEU A 458 21.20 1.89 -3.32
C LEU A 458 19.68 2.05 -3.17
N TRP A 459 18.96 1.42 -4.09
CA TRP A 459 17.50 1.40 -4.21
C TRP A 459 16.82 0.61 -3.09
#